data_AF-A0A328KF07-F1
#
_entry.id   AF-A0A328KF07-F1
#
_cell.length_a   1.000
_cell.length_b   1.000
_cell.length_c   1.000
_cell.angle_alpha   90.00
_cell.angle_beta   90.00
_cell.angle_gamma   90.00
#
_symmetry.space_group_name_H-M   'P 1'
#
loop_
_entity.id
_entity.type
_entity.pdbx_description
1 polymer ?
#
loop_
_entity_poly.entity_id
_entity_poly.type
_entity_poly.pdbx_seq_one_letter_code
_entity_poly.pdbx_strand_id
1 'polypeptide(L)'
;MANRNKYELTPKGKIGLKKKEIIQSGNVVDINDNDIHEIMKEYGYDSYDIKLWGDVELSTPSGEWLIVFKDRFIELLHRSNLATVVWKNYRGHYHVQNVYYDLDYCVKSIKEHDLFKLKGVGTKIK
;
A
#
# COMPACT_ATOMS: atom_id res chain seq x y z
N MET A 1 -11.19 25.88 -13.28
CA MET A 1 -11.77 24.96 -12.27
C MET A 1 -11.62 23.54 -12.80
N ALA A 2 -10.72 22.75 -12.22
CA ALA A 2 -10.46 21.39 -12.72
C ALA A 2 -11.56 20.43 -12.23
N ASN A 3 -12.11 19.68 -13.18
CA ASN A 3 -13.25 18.79 -13.02
C ASN A 3 -12.87 17.56 -12.18
N ARG A 4 -13.32 17.51 -10.91
CA ARG A 4 -12.98 16.47 -9.93
C ARG A 4 -13.72 15.12 -10.11
N ASN A 5 -14.41 14.89 -11.23
CA ASN A 5 -15.16 13.66 -11.49
C ASN A 5 -14.70 12.97 -12.77
N LYS A 6 -13.67 12.12 -12.73
CA LYS A 6 -13.28 11.29 -13.89
C LYS A 6 -12.87 9.85 -13.58
N TYR A 7 -13.20 9.32 -12.41
CA TYR A 7 -12.85 7.95 -12.03
C TYR A 7 -14.11 7.11 -11.79
N GLU A 8 -14.61 6.46 -12.83
CA GLU A 8 -15.67 5.45 -12.70
C GLU A 8 -15.06 4.08 -12.36
N LEU A 9 -15.59 3.45 -11.30
CA LEU A 9 -15.24 2.09 -10.89
C LEU A 9 -15.87 1.07 -11.85
N THR A 10 -15.07 0.30 -12.59
CA THR A 10 -15.61 -0.77 -13.43
C THR A 10 -15.93 -2.04 -12.62
N PRO A 11 -16.98 -2.83 -12.98
CA PRO A 11 -17.61 -3.82 -12.10
C PRO A 11 -16.86 -5.16 -11.94
N LYS A 12 -15.67 -5.32 -12.52
CA LYS A 12 -14.92 -6.58 -12.50
C LYS A 12 -13.47 -6.28 -12.19
N GLY A 13 -13.02 -6.67 -10.99
CA GLY A 13 -11.67 -6.44 -10.44
C GLY A 13 -10.52 -6.99 -11.30
N LYS A 14 -10.26 -6.36 -12.45
CA LYS A 14 -9.06 -6.51 -13.27
C LYS A 14 -8.54 -5.12 -13.62
N ILE A 15 -7.43 -4.75 -12.98
CA ILE A 15 -6.63 -3.55 -13.27
C ILE A 15 -5.91 -3.76 -14.62
N GLY A 16 -6.67 -3.69 -15.72
CA GLY A 16 -6.12 -3.77 -17.08
C GLY A 16 -5.82 -2.40 -17.68
N LEU A 17 -6.65 -1.40 -17.37
CA LEU A 17 -6.60 -0.07 -18.00
C LEU A 17 -5.61 0.88 -17.32
N LYS A 18 -5.62 1.01 -15.98
CA LYS A 18 -4.67 1.89 -15.24
C LYS A 18 -3.19 1.52 -15.45
N LYS A 19 -2.87 0.22 -15.58
CA LYS A 19 -1.48 -0.24 -15.76
C LYS A 19 -0.88 0.27 -17.08
N LYS A 20 -1.65 0.32 -18.16
CA LYS A 20 -1.13 0.76 -19.48
C LYS A 20 -0.85 2.26 -19.52
N GLU A 21 -1.76 3.08 -18.99
CA GLU A 21 -1.60 4.53 -19.02
C GLU A 21 -0.50 5.02 -18.08
N ILE A 22 -0.35 4.44 -16.88
CA ILE A 22 0.72 4.82 -15.93
C ILE A 22 2.11 4.37 -16.44
N ILE A 23 2.19 3.18 -17.05
CA ILE A 23 3.42 2.72 -17.70
C ILE A 23 3.76 3.58 -18.93
N GLN A 24 2.75 4.06 -19.68
CA GLN A 24 2.94 4.90 -20.86
C GLN A 24 3.24 6.36 -20.54
N SER A 25 2.70 6.90 -19.45
CA SER A 25 2.94 8.29 -19.05
C SER A 25 4.29 8.49 -18.37
N GLY A 26 4.89 7.42 -17.83
CA GLY A 26 6.16 7.49 -17.09
C GLY A 26 6.06 8.28 -15.76
N ASN A 27 4.88 8.81 -15.44
CA ASN A 27 4.63 9.63 -14.27
C ASN A 27 3.92 8.77 -13.23
N VAL A 28 4.68 8.26 -12.26
CA VAL A 28 4.07 8.07 -10.94
C VAL A 28 3.74 9.45 -10.44
N VAL A 29 2.49 9.64 -10.01
CA VAL A 29 2.05 10.90 -9.41
C VAL A 29 3.03 11.21 -8.27
N ASP A 30 3.64 12.40 -8.28
CA ASP A 30 4.47 12.84 -7.15
C ASP A 30 3.57 12.88 -5.91
N ILE A 31 3.80 11.95 -4.98
CA ILE A 31 3.07 11.83 -3.72
C ILE A 31 3.85 12.62 -2.68
N ASN A 32 3.20 13.60 -2.06
CA ASN A 32 3.78 14.33 -0.95
C ASN A 32 3.21 13.83 0.40
N ASP A 33 3.81 14.29 1.50
CA ASP A 33 3.41 13.89 2.85
C ASP A 33 1.93 14.18 3.14
N ASN A 34 1.36 15.28 2.64
CA ASN A 34 -0.06 15.58 2.84
C ASN A 34 -0.96 14.54 2.16
N ASP A 35 -0.61 14.10 0.95
CA ASP A 35 -1.36 13.05 0.25
C ASP A 35 -1.31 11.73 1.03
N ILE A 36 -0.15 11.40 1.62
CA ILE A 36 0.01 10.26 2.51
C ILE A 36 -0.90 10.41 3.73
N HIS A 37 -0.89 11.58 4.38
CA HIS A 37 -1.74 11.87 5.54
C HIS A 37 -3.24 11.76 5.23
N GLU A 38 -3.69 12.30 4.10
CA GLU A 38 -5.09 12.23 3.68
C GLU A 38 -5.54 10.79 3.45
N ILE A 39 -4.74 10.00 2.71
CA ILE A 39 -5.06 8.59 2.43
C ILE A 39 -5.02 7.75 3.71
N MET A 40 -3.98 7.87 4.54
CA MET A 40 -3.90 7.10 5.78
C MET A 40 -5.09 7.38 6.70
N LYS A 41 -5.49 8.64 6.81
CA LYS A 41 -6.69 9.05 7.55
C LYS A 41 -7.97 8.47 6.97
N GLU A 42 -8.12 8.45 5.65
CA GLU A 42 -9.28 7.86 4.96
C GLU A 42 -9.47 6.38 5.33
N TYR A 43 -8.38 5.61 5.44
CA TYR A 43 -8.42 4.19 5.82
C TYR A 43 -8.38 3.93 7.33
N GLY A 44 -8.33 4.98 8.14
CA GLY A 44 -8.30 4.92 9.61
C GLY A 44 -6.99 4.37 10.16
N TYR A 45 -5.86 4.75 9.55
CA TYR A 45 -4.52 4.47 10.06
C TYR A 45 -3.96 5.70 10.76
N ASP A 46 -3.97 5.68 12.10
CA ASP A 46 -3.47 6.78 12.92
C ASP A 46 -2.02 6.55 13.40
N SER A 47 -1.47 5.36 13.18
CA SER A 47 -0.14 4.96 13.65
C SER A 47 0.72 4.45 12.50
N TYR A 48 1.48 5.36 11.90
CA TYR A 48 2.49 5.10 10.89
C TYR A 48 3.62 6.12 11.01
N ASP A 49 4.76 5.82 10.40
CA ASP A 49 5.94 6.68 10.40
C ASP A 49 6.40 6.92 8.96
N ILE A 50 6.57 8.19 8.59
CA ILE A 50 7.14 8.60 7.31
C ILE A 50 8.66 8.73 7.51
N LYS A 51 9.42 7.90 6.80
CA LYS A 51 10.87 7.82 6.92
C LYS A 51 11.53 8.97 6.15
N LEU A 52 12.82 9.22 6.44
CA LEU A 52 13.60 10.31 5.85
C LEU A 52 13.60 10.31 4.30
N TRP A 53 13.36 9.15 3.68
CA TRP A 53 13.36 8.95 2.23
C TRP A 53 11.94 8.97 1.61
N GLY A 54 10.91 9.29 2.40
CA GLY A 54 9.50 9.31 1.97
C GLY A 54 8.77 7.97 2.12
N ASP A 55 9.47 6.86 2.35
CA ASP A 55 8.86 5.55 2.59
C ASP A 55 8.00 5.55 3.87
N VAL A 56 6.94 4.75 3.88
CA VAL A 56 6.01 4.69 5.02
C VAL A 56 6.08 3.33 5.71
N GLU A 57 6.35 3.35 7.01
CA GLU A 57 6.22 2.18 7.87
C GLU A 57 4.87 2.24 8.58
N LEU A 58 4.06 1.19 8.42
CA LEU A 58 2.71 1.09 8.97
C LEU A 58 2.59 -0.15 9.84
N SER A 59 2.20 0.04 11.10
CA SER A 59 1.89 -1.06 12.02
C SER A 59 0.38 -1.24 12.10
N THR A 60 -0.10 -2.46 11.88
CA THR A 60 -1.51 -2.80 12.02
C THR A 60 -1.68 -3.94 13.02
N PRO A 61 -2.91 -4.21 13.51
CA PRO A 61 -3.15 -5.36 14.39
C PRO A 61 -2.80 -6.71 13.77
N SER A 62 -2.69 -6.79 12.45
CA SER A 62 -2.48 -8.03 11.69
C SER A 62 -1.03 -8.22 11.24
N GLY A 63 -0.22 -7.16 11.22
CA GLY A 63 1.18 -7.22 10.83
C GLY A 63 1.83 -5.85 10.70
N GLU A 64 3.08 -5.86 10.27
CA GLU A 64 3.82 -4.64 9.93
C GLU A 64 4.06 -4.57 8.43
N TRP A 65 3.93 -3.36 7.89
CA TRP A 65 3.99 -3.06 6.48
C TRP A 65 5.01 -1.97 6.21
N LEU A 66 5.66 -2.07 5.06
CA LEU A 66 6.54 -1.04 4.56
C LEU A 66 6.14 -0.71 3.12
N ILE A 67 5.75 0.54 2.90
CA ILE A 67 5.37 1.10 1.60
C ILE A 67 6.58 1.86 1.08
N VAL A 68 7.22 1.32 0.06
CA VAL A 68 8.43 1.89 -0.52
C VAL A 68 8.10 2.62 -1.82
N PHE A 69 8.41 3.90 -1.87
CA PHE A 69 8.23 4.70 -3.09
C PHE A 69 9.44 4.53 -3.99
N LYS A 70 9.21 4.08 -5.23
CA LYS A 70 10.21 4.02 -6.30
C LYS A 70 9.83 5.03 -7.37
N ASP A 71 10.80 5.37 -8.21
CA ASP A 71 10.62 6.31 -9.33
C ASP A 71 9.40 6.03 -10.22
N ARG A 72 8.98 4.74 -10.32
CA ARG A 72 7.92 4.32 -11.24
C ARG A 72 6.83 3.43 -10.64
N PHE A 73 6.93 3.09 -9.36
CA PHE A 73 5.95 2.25 -8.70
C PHE A 73 6.12 2.30 -7.19
N ILE A 74 5.18 1.69 -6.48
CA ILE A 74 5.19 1.51 -5.04
C ILE A 74 5.38 0.03 -4.76
N GLU A 75 6.40 -0.34 -3.98
CA GLU A 75 6.54 -1.70 -3.47
C GLU A 75 5.84 -1.80 -2.11
N LEU A 76 4.91 -2.75 -2.00
CA LEU A 76 4.33 -3.11 -0.71
C LEU A 76 5.08 -4.32 -0.15
N LEU A 77 5.69 -4.09 1.00
CA LEU A 77 6.44 -5.10 1.74
C LEU A 77 5.65 -5.49 2.99
N HIS A 78 5.57 -6.78 3.27
CA HIS A 78 4.97 -7.30 4.50
C HIS A 78 6.06 -7.94 5.37
N ARG A 79 6.06 -7.62 6.67
CA ARG A 79 7.03 -8.19 7.59
C ARG A 79 6.81 -9.70 7.71
N SER A 80 7.90 -10.44 7.60
CA SER A 80 7.94 -11.88 7.72
C SER A 80 8.78 -12.28 8.92
N ASN A 81 8.38 -13.39 9.54
CA ASN A 81 9.20 -14.07 10.55
C ASN A 81 10.28 -14.95 9.92
N LEU A 82 10.23 -15.16 8.60
CA LEU A 82 11.26 -15.89 7.86
C LEU A 82 12.41 -14.93 7.56
N ALA A 83 13.63 -15.36 7.87
CA ALA A 83 14.87 -14.60 7.67
C ALA A 83 15.27 -14.46 6.18
N THR A 84 14.31 -14.34 5.27
CA THR A 84 14.52 -14.57 3.84
C THR A 84 14.84 -13.32 3.05
N VAL A 85 14.56 -12.11 3.55
CA VAL A 85 14.88 -10.86 2.84
C VAL A 85 15.12 -9.72 3.84
N VAL A 86 16.38 -9.32 4.00
CA VAL A 86 16.76 -8.08 4.69
C VAL A 86 16.64 -6.95 3.68
N TRP A 87 15.74 -6.01 3.93
CA TRP A 87 15.68 -4.81 3.10
C TRP A 87 16.72 -3.81 3.62
N LYS A 88 17.75 -3.52 2.81
CA LYS A 88 19.07 -2.99 3.24
C LYS A 88 19.06 -1.76 4.15
N ASN A 89 17.96 -1.00 4.19
CA ASN A 89 17.83 0.24 4.96
C ASN A 89 16.86 0.12 6.16
N TYR A 90 16.20 -1.03 6.34
CA TYR A 90 15.15 -1.22 7.35
C TYR A 90 15.49 -2.37 8.30
N ARG A 91 15.19 -2.17 9.59
CA ARG A 91 15.33 -3.20 10.61
C ARG A 91 14.17 -4.19 10.48
N GLY A 92 14.42 -5.35 9.89
CA GLY A 92 13.43 -6.43 9.83
C GLY A 92 13.58 -7.30 8.59
N HIS A 93 12.85 -8.41 8.58
CA HIS A 93 12.74 -9.26 7.41
C HIS A 93 11.41 -8.97 6.72
N TYR A 94 11.46 -8.59 5.45
CA TYR A 94 10.28 -8.18 4.69
C TYR A 94 10.27 -8.87 3.33
N HIS A 95 9.16 -9.52 2.95
CA HIS A 95 8.99 -10.00 1.58
C HIS A 95 8.12 -9.05 0.76
N VAL A 96 8.35 -9.03 -0.55
CA VAL A 96 7.49 -8.28 -1.47
C VAL A 96 6.12 -8.95 -1.52
N GLN A 97 5.11 -8.23 -1.05
CA GLN A 97 3.73 -8.67 -1.12
C GLN A 97 3.16 -8.40 -2.51
N ASN A 98 3.34 -7.16 -3.01
CA ASN A 98 2.86 -6.75 -4.33
C ASN A 98 3.49 -5.42 -4.78
N VAL A 99 3.22 -5.02 -6.02
CA VAL A 99 3.64 -3.75 -6.61
C VAL A 99 2.42 -2.96 -7.08
N TYR A 100 2.36 -1.67 -6.74
CA TYR A 100 1.28 -0.74 -7.06
C TYR A 100 1.80 0.46 -7.84
N TYR A 101 0.88 1.21 -8.45
CA TYR A 101 1.16 2.48 -9.14
C TYR A 101 0.38 3.64 -8.53
N ASP A 102 -0.27 3.39 -7.39
CA ASP A 102 -1.25 4.26 -6.76
C ASP A 102 -1.27 3.94 -5.26
N LEU A 103 -1.09 4.96 -4.42
CA LEU A 103 -1.02 4.80 -2.96
C LEU A 103 -2.37 4.41 -2.37
N ASP A 104 -3.47 4.94 -2.90
CA ASP A 104 -4.83 4.59 -2.43
C ASP A 104 -5.07 3.07 -2.52
N TYR A 105 -4.79 2.47 -3.69
CA TYR A 105 -4.91 1.02 -3.85
C TYR A 105 -3.92 0.23 -3.00
N CYS A 106 -2.71 0.75 -2.79
CA CYS A 106 -1.73 0.11 -1.92
C CYS A 106 -2.28 0.00 -0.49
N VAL A 107 -2.75 1.12 0.06
CA VAL A 107 -3.30 1.21 1.43
C VAL A 107 -4.61 0.42 1.56
N LYS A 108 -5.49 0.48 0.56
CA LYS A 108 -6.69 -0.36 0.49
C LYS A 108 -6.37 -1.85 0.57
N SER A 109 -5.34 -2.29 -0.16
CA SER A 109 -4.93 -3.69 -0.18
C SER A 109 -4.43 -4.17 1.18
N ILE A 110 -3.77 -3.29 1.96
CA ILE A 110 -3.39 -3.58 3.35
C ILE A 110 -4.66 -3.78 4.20
N LYS A 111 -5.63 -2.87 4.08
CA LYS A 111 -6.89 -2.94 4.85
C LYS A 111 -7.66 -4.23 4.56
N GLU A 112 -7.78 -4.60 3.30
CA GLU A 112 -8.46 -5.83 2.88
C GLU A 112 -7.74 -7.08 3.38
N HIS A 113 -6.41 -7.10 3.32
CA HIS A 113 -5.61 -8.20 3.87
C HIS A 113 -5.83 -8.35 5.38
N ASP A 114 -5.77 -7.26 6.13
CA ASP A 114 -5.96 -7.27 7.59
C ASP A 114 -7.36 -7.73 7.98
N LEU A 115 -8.40 -7.25 7.28
CA LEU A 115 -9.77 -7.69 7.49
C LEU A 115 -9.91 -9.19 7.22
N PHE A 116 -9.27 -9.72 6.18
CA PHE A 116 -9.28 -11.15 5.89
C PHE A 116 -8.57 -11.96 6.98
N LYS A 117 -7.38 -11.53 7.42
CA LYS A 117 -6.62 -12.19 8.50
C LYS A 117 -7.41 -12.21 9.81
N LEU A 118 -7.98 -11.09 10.21
CA LEU A 118 -8.74 -10.98 11.46
C LEU A 118 -10.04 -11.80 11.41
N LYS A 119 -10.75 -11.83 10.28
CA LYS A 119 -11.92 -12.72 10.10
C LYS A 119 -11.55 -14.21 10.15
N GLY A 120 -10.42 -14.58 9.54
CA GLY A 120 -9.91 -15.95 9.60
C GLY A 120 -9.53 -16.41 11.01
N VAL A 121 -9.14 -15.49 11.89
CA VAL A 121 -8.90 -15.79 13.33
C VAL A 121 -10.23 -16.00 14.08
N GLY A 122 -11.28 -15.25 13.74
CA GLY A 122 -12.61 -15.38 14.35
C GLY A 122 -13.42 -16.61 13.94
N THR A 123 -13.06 -17.29 12.84
CA THR A 123 -13.80 -18.46 12.33
C THR A 123 -13.26 -19.80 12.86
N LYS A 124 -12.27 -19.77 13.77
CA LYS A 124 -11.86 -20.96 14.54
C LYS A 124 -12.70 -21.09 15.82
N ILE A 125 -14.01 -21.19 15.68
CA ILE A 125 -14.86 -21.70 16.76
C ILE A 125 -15.15 -23.16 16.39
N LYS A 126 -14.71 -24.05 17.28
CA LYS A 126 -14.90 -25.51 17.23
C LYS A 126 -16.37 -25.88 17.18
#